data_AF-A0A843V3V2-F1
#
_entry.id   AF-A0A843V3V2-F1
#
_cell.length_a   1.000
_cell.length_b   1.000
_cell.length_c   1.000
_cell.angle_alpha   90.00
_cell.angle_beta   90.00
_cell.angle_gamma   90.00
#
_symmetry.space_group_name_H-M   'P 1'
#
loop_
_entity.id
_entity.type
_entity.pdbx_description
1 polymer ?
#
loop_
_entity_poly.entity_id
_entity_poly.type
_entity_poly.pdbx_seq_one_letter_code
_entity_poly.pdbx_strand_id
1 'polypeptide(L)'
;MRGEYWETLCNIWAAKRWQSTSTIMKVNRAANLEANVHTGGFVSFAAHQSRLEKDLKRPPTFSKVFDRTHKKKGTNLYISDRAREVAESYSQQMTKKYAGEDEQPRLDPEVWVAASGAPKKGHVYSFGHSIDTSWVLSGGSSSAS
;
A
#
# COMPACT_ATOMS: atom_id res chain seq x y z
N MET A 1 -28.24 -7.06 -27.83
CA MET A 1 -26.84 -7.37 -27.49
C MET A 1 -26.29 -6.62 -26.28
N ARG A 2 -25.96 -5.31 -26.31
CA ARG A 2 -25.34 -4.66 -25.11
C ARG A 2 -26.23 -4.62 -23.85
N GLY A 3 -27.55 -4.48 -23.99
CA GLY A 3 -28.49 -4.47 -22.85
C GLY A 3 -28.65 -5.83 -22.17
N GLU A 4 -28.65 -6.92 -22.94
CA GLU A 4 -28.84 -8.28 -22.44
C GLU A 4 -27.68 -8.73 -21.53
N TYR A 5 -26.44 -8.33 -21.86
CA TYR A 5 -25.28 -8.61 -20.99
C TYR A 5 -25.36 -7.87 -19.65
N TRP A 6 -25.80 -6.62 -19.66
CA TRP A 6 -25.97 -5.84 -18.44
C TRP A 6 -27.02 -6.44 -17.52
N GLU A 7 -28.20 -6.77 -18.07
CA GLU A 7 -29.27 -7.42 -17.32
C GLU A 7 -28.83 -8.78 -16.76
N THR A 8 -28.08 -9.56 -17.54
CA THR A 8 -27.51 -10.83 -17.09
C THR A 8 -26.58 -10.64 -15.90
N LEU A 9 -25.68 -9.65 -15.93
CA LEU A 9 -24.79 -9.34 -14.81
C LEU A 9 -25.57 -8.88 -13.58
N CYS A 10 -26.58 -8.02 -13.76
CA CYS A 10 -27.46 -7.59 -12.68
C CYS A 10 -28.17 -8.79 -12.02
N ASN A 11 -28.67 -9.75 -12.80
CA ASN A 11 -29.30 -10.96 -12.28
C ASN A 11 -28.32 -11.85 -11.50
N ILE A 12 -27.08 -11.99 -11.98
CA ILE A 12 -26.02 -12.73 -11.25
C ILE A 12 -25.71 -12.06 -9.91
N TRP A 13 -25.57 -10.72 -9.89
CA TRP A 13 -25.29 -9.99 -8.65
C TRP A 13 -26.48 -9.94 -7.69
N ALA A 14 -27.70 -9.98 -8.22
CA ALA A 14 -28.94 -10.06 -7.43
C ALA A 14 -29.19 -11.46 -6.86
N ALA A 15 -28.56 -12.50 -7.40
CA ALA A 15 -28.74 -13.87 -6.92
C ALA A 15 -28.34 -14.00 -5.43
N LYS A 16 -29.18 -14.69 -4.65
CA LYS A 16 -28.99 -14.87 -3.19
C LYS A 16 -27.61 -15.43 -2.82
N ARG A 17 -27.08 -16.36 -3.64
CA ARG A 17 -25.73 -16.90 -3.48
C ARG A 17 -24.68 -15.79 -3.54
N TRP A 18 -24.74 -14.93 -4.56
CA TRP A 18 -23.79 -13.83 -4.73
C TRP A 18 -23.86 -12.83 -3.58
N GLN A 19 -25.08 -12.43 -3.19
CA GLN A 19 -25.29 -11.51 -2.06
C GLN A 19 -24.75 -12.06 -0.74
N SER A 20 -24.98 -13.36 -0.46
CA SER A 20 -24.46 -14.02 0.74
C SER A 20 -22.93 -14.05 0.75
N THR A 21 -22.30 -14.47 -0.35
CA THR A 21 -20.83 -14.46 -0.48
C THR A 21 -20.28 -13.04 -0.34
N SER A 22 -20.89 -12.06 -1.00
CA SER A 22 -20.49 -10.66 -0.92
C SER A 22 -20.54 -10.12 0.51
N THR A 23 -21.58 -10.47 1.26
CA THR A 23 -21.76 -10.07 2.67
C THR A 23 -20.68 -10.69 3.57
N ILE A 24 -20.45 -12.01 3.45
CA ILE A 24 -19.40 -12.71 4.21
C ILE A 24 -18.02 -12.12 3.89
N MET A 25 -17.72 -11.89 2.61
CA MET A 25 -16.44 -11.30 2.20
C MET A 25 -16.27 -9.87 2.71
N LYS A 26 -17.35 -9.07 2.79
CA LYS A 26 -17.32 -7.74 3.42
C LYS A 26 -16.99 -7.83 4.90
N VAL A 27 -17.63 -8.73 5.64
CA VAL A 27 -17.36 -8.94 7.08
C VAL A 27 -15.93 -9.43 7.30
N ASN A 28 -15.47 -10.41 6.52
CA ASN A 28 -14.10 -10.93 6.61
C ASN A 28 -13.04 -9.85 6.34
N ARG A 29 -13.28 -8.96 5.36
CA ARG A 29 -12.39 -7.82 5.09
C ARG A 29 -12.38 -6.81 6.23
N ALA A 30 -13.54 -6.53 6.82
CA ALA A 30 -13.64 -5.59 7.95
C ALA A 30 -13.01 -6.13 9.23
N ALA A 31 -13.05 -7.44 9.46
CA ALA A 31 -12.44 -8.10 10.61
C ALA A 31 -10.91 -8.22 10.50
N ASN A 32 -10.34 -8.07 9.30
CA ASN A 32 -8.90 -8.21 9.10
C ASN A 32 -8.17 -6.87 9.34
N LEU A 33 -7.87 -6.59 10.61
CA LEU A 33 -7.16 -5.39 11.06
C LEU A 33 -5.71 -5.32 10.52
N GLU A 34 -5.11 -6.46 10.18
CA GLU A 34 -3.77 -6.54 9.59
C GLU A 34 -3.77 -6.42 8.06
N ALA A 35 -4.93 -6.23 7.43
CA ALA A 35 -4.99 -6.09 5.98
C ALA A 35 -4.14 -4.90 5.50
N ASN A 36 -3.44 -5.08 4.39
CA ASN A 36 -2.78 -3.99 3.66
C ASN A 36 -3.86 -3.08 3.05
N VAL A 37 -4.37 -2.14 3.84
CA VAL A 37 -5.35 -1.15 3.39
C VAL A 37 -4.64 0.13 3.00
N HIS A 38 -4.86 0.57 1.76
CA HIS A 38 -4.36 1.84 1.23
C HIS A 38 -5.48 2.65 0.57
N THR A 39 -5.34 3.98 0.54
CA THR A 39 -6.23 4.91 -0.18
C THR A 39 -5.64 5.40 -1.51
N GLY A 40 -4.53 4.81 -1.94
CA GLY A 40 -3.87 5.16 -3.20
C GLY A 40 -4.69 4.86 -4.46
N GLY A 41 -5.75 4.07 -4.35
CA GLY A 41 -6.58 3.63 -5.47
C GLY A 41 -5.83 2.67 -6.40
N PHE A 42 -6.28 2.58 -7.65
CA PHE A 42 -5.68 1.76 -8.71
C PHE A 42 -4.49 2.46 -9.39
N VAL A 43 -3.77 3.29 -8.63
CA VAL A 43 -2.60 4.04 -9.09
C VAL A 43 -1.37 3.41 -8.47
N SER A 44 -0.35 3.12 -9.29
CA SER A 44 0.88 2.52 -8.81
C SER A 44 1.62 3.43 -7.82
N PHE A 45 2.43 2.82 -6.96
CA PHE A 45 3.28 3.55 -6.02
C PHE A 45 4.25 4.49 -6.75
N ALA A 46 4.84 4.03 -7.87
CA ALA A 46 5.69 4.83 -8.74
C ALA A 46 4.98 6.08 -9.31
N ALA A 47 3.70 5.97 -9.66
CA ALA A 47 2.92 7.12 -10.11
C ALA A 47 2.63 8.11 -8.96
N HIS A 48 2.38 7.62 -7.74
CA HIS A 48 2.29 8.48 -6.56
C HIS A 48 3.61 9.19 -6.26
N GLN A 49 4.73 8.49 -6.37
CA GLN A 49 6.07 9.04 -6.22
C GLN A 49 6.35 10.13 -7.26
N SER A 50 6.09 9.87 -8.54
CA SER A 50 6.31 10.84 -9.63
C SER A 50 5.46 12.11 -9.45
N ARG A 51 4.22 11.96 -8.96
CA ARG A 51 3.36 13.11 -8.64
C ARG A 51 3.91 13.91 -7.46
N LEU A 52 4.34 13.22 -6.41
CA LEU A 52 4.86 13.85 -5.21
C LEU A 52 6.21 14.54 -5.46
N GLU A 53 7.04 14.00 -6.34
CA GLU A 53 8.28 14.65 -6.79
C GLU A 53 8.01 15.98 -7.51
N LYS A 54 7.00 16.03 -8.37
CA LYS A 54 6.56 17.27 -9.05
C LYS A 54 6.05 18.31 -8.06
N ASP A 55 5.36 17.87 -7.01
CA ASP A 55 4.81 18.74 -5.97
C ASP A 55 5.90 19.28 -5.05
N LEU A 56 6.85 18.43 -4.64
CA LEU A 56 7.93 18.79 -3.71
C LEU A 56 9.14 19.44 -4.40
N LYS A 57 9.23 19.39 -5.73
CA LYS A 57 10.41 19.80 -6.53
C LYS A 57 11.70 19.10 -6.11
N ARG A 58 11.57 17.94 -5.47
CA ARG A 58 12.67 17.08 -5.03
C ARG A 58 12.19 15.63 -4.99
N PRO A 59 13.09 14.65 -5.11
CA PRO A 59 12.73 13.26 -4.97
C PRO A 59 12.14 12.97 -3.58
N PRO A 60 10.94 12.39 -3.47
CA PRO A 60 10.34 12.09 -2.18
C PRO A 60 11.01 10.87 -1.54
N THR A 61 11.05 10.87 -0.20
CA THR A 61 11.42 9.69 0.57
C THR A 61 10.29 8.66 0.55
N PHE A 62 10.63 7.39 0.79
CA PHE A 62 9.63 6.32 0.83
C PHE A 62 8.53 6.61 1.85
N SER A 63 8.87 7.10 3.04
CA SER A 63 7.89 7.47 4.08
C SER A 63 6.87 8.50 3.61
N LYS A 64 7.27 9.46 2.76
CA LYS A 64 6.35 10.47 2.21
C LYS A 64 5.37 9.87 1.20
N VAL A 65 5.81 8.92 0.38
CA VAL A 65 4.93 8.20 -0.56
C VAL A 65 4.02 7.22 0.20
N PHE A 66 4.54 6.59 1.25
CA PHE A 66 3.76 5.74 2.15
C PHE A 66 2.65 6.54 2.85
N ASP A 67 2.97 7.70 3.42
CA ASP A 67 2.00 8.63 3.99
C ASP A 67 0.90 9.02 3.01
N ARG A 68 1.27 9.33 1.77
CA ARG A 68 0.32 9.72 0.71
C ARG A 68 -0.69 8.62 0.40
N THR A 69 -0.31 7.36 0.58
CA THR A 69 -1.12 6.19 0.23
C THR A 69 -1.81 5.57 1.44
N HIS A 70 -1.34 5.79 2.67
CA HIS A 70 -1.83 5.14 3.89
C HIS A 70 -2.43 6.10 4.93
N LYS A 71 -2.45 7.41 4.67
CA LYS A 71 -3.20 8.38 5.47
C LYS A 71 -4.52 8.77 4.81
N LYS A 72 -5.51 9.10 5.65
CA LYS A 72 -6.81 9.60 5.18
C LYS A 72 -6.64 11.00 4.59
N LYS A 73 -7.19 11.24 3.39
CA LYS A 73 -7.15 12.58 2.77
C LYS A 73 -7.78 13.63 3.68
N GLY A 74 -7.12 14.78 3.82
CA GLY A 74 -7.59 15.88 4.67
C GLY A 74 -7.36 15.65 6.17
N THR A 75 -6.68 14.57 6.55
CA THR A 75 -6.33 14.27 7.94
C THR A 75 -4.88 13.76 7.99
N ASN A 76 -4.21 13.87 9.14
CA ASN A 76 -2.88 13.29 9.34
C ASN A 76 -2.92 11.89 9.98
N LEU A 77 -4.11 11.27 10.02
CA LEU A 77 -4.32 9.95 10.63
C LEU A 77 -4.13 8.83 9.59
N TYR A 78 -3.51 7.74 10.03
CA TYR A 78 -3.42 6.51 9.25
C TYR A 78 -4.76 5.81 9.18
N ILE A 79 -4.96 5.05 8.10
CA ILE A 79 -6.21 4.31 7.83
C ILE A 79 -6.28 3.02 8.68
N SER A 80 -5.13 2.50 9.11
CA SER A 80 -5.04 1.34 9.99
C SER A 80 -3.94 1.53 11.03
N ASP A 81 -4.12 0.89 12.20
CA ASP A 81 -3.10 0.87 13.25
C ASP A 81 -1.82 0.20 12.78
N ARG A 82 -1.94 -0.85 11.96
CA ARG A 82 -0.78 -1.51 11.36
C ARG A 82 0.06 -0.55 10.51
N ALA A 83 -0.57 0.26 9.66
CA ALA A 83 0.15 1.23 8.84
C ALA A 83 0.87 2.28 9.70
N ARG A 84 0.23 2.73 10.79
CA ARG A 84 0.83 3.65 11.77
C ARG A 84 2.06 3.04 12.43
N GLU A 85 1.92 1.85 13.00
CA GLU A 85 3.00 1.13 13.70
C GLU A 85 4.21 0.89 12.81
N VAL A 86 3.99 0.44 11.57
CA VAL A 86 5.09 0.19 10.62
C VAL A 86 5.79 1.49 10.25
N ALA A 87 5.06 2.58 10.00
CA ALA A 87 5.65 3.87 9.66
C ALA A 87 6.46 4.46 10.83
N GLU A 88 5.94 4.36 12.06
CA GLU A 88 6.63 4.80 13.28
C GLU A 88 7.88 3.98 13.53
N SER A 89 7.78 2.64 13.47
CA SER A 89 8.91 1.72 13.65
C SER A 89 10.00 1.96 12.61
N TYR A 90 9.61 2.10 11.33
CA TYR A 90 10.54 2.39 10.25
C TYR A 90 11.27 3.72 10.47
N SER A 91 10.53 4.78 10.81
CA SER A 91 11.12 6.10 11.06
C SER A 91 12.11 6.06 12.24
N GLN A 92 11.77 5.38 13.33
CA GLN A 92 12.67 5.22 14.47
C GLN A 92 13.94 4.45 14.12
N GLN A 93 13.82 3.35 13.39
CA GLN A 93 14.98 2.56 12.97
C GLN A 93 15.84 3.32 11.96
N MET A 94 15.23 4.13 11.09
CA MET A 94 15.97 4.97 10.15
C MET A 94 16.76 6.08 10.82
N THR A 95 16.16 6.75 11.79
CA THR A 95 16.87 7.72 12.63
C THR A 95 18.01 7.06 13.40
N LYS A 96 17.83 5.83 13.91
CA LYS A 96 18.88 5.10 14.65
C LYS A 96 20.03 4.65 13.76
N LYS A 97 19.74 4.09 12.58
CA LYS A 97 20.75 3.53 11.67
C LYS A 97 21.59 4.62 11.01
N TYR A 98 20.95 5.73 10.64
CA TYR A 98 21.56 6.84 9.91
C TYR A 98 21.72 8.09 10.78
N ALA A 99 21.88 7.92 12.10
CA ALA A 99 22.07 9.03 13.02
C ALA A 99 23.40 9.74 12.71
N GLY A 100 23.33 11.00 12.26
CA GLY A 100 24.53 11.80 11.97
C GLY A 100 25.13 11.60 10.57
N GLU A 101 24.44 10.85 9.69
CA GLU A 101 24.77 10.83 8.25
C GLU A 101 24.04 11.96 7.51
N ASP A 102 24.74 12.63 6.59
CA ASP A 102 24.19 13.73 5.79
C ASP A 102 23.21 13.25 4.69
N GLU A 103 23.38 12.01 4.21
CA GLU A 103 22.54 11.42 3.16
C GLU A 103 21.90 10.11 3.62
N GLN A 104 20.58 10.14 3.82
CA GLN A 104 19.78 8.94 4.08
C GLN A 104 19.29 8.32 2.77
N PRO A 105 19.27 6.98 2.64
CA PRO A 105 18.71 6.34 1.47
C PRO A 105 17.21 6.62 1.36
N ARG A 106 16.69 6.62 0.12
CA ARG A 106 15.24 6.83 -0.12
C ARG A 106 14.38 5.72 0.50
N LEU A 107 14.88 4.50 0.47
CA LEU A 107 14.30 3.29 1.07
C LEU A 107 15.46 2.38 1.48
N ASP A 108 15.50 2.01 2.74
CA ASP A 108 16.28 0.89 3.25
C ASP A 108 15.38 -0.35 3.36
N PRO A 109 15.50 -1.34 2.44
CA PRO A 109 14.65 -2.51 2.43
C PRO A 109 14.82 -3.41 3.67
N GLU A 110 16.02 -3.49 4.25
CA GLU A 110 16.26 -4.32 5.44
C GLU A 110 15.50 -3.73 6.64
N VAL A 111 15.60 -2.41 6.80
CA VAL A 111 14.91 -1.74 7.90
C VAL A 111 13.39 -1.71 7.66
N TRP A 112 12.94 -1.65 6.42
CA TRP A 112 11.51 -1.80 6.12
C TRP A 112 10.99 -3.19 6.50
N VAL A 113 11.72 -4.26 6.19
CA VAL A 113 11.35 -5.62 6.60
C VAL A 113 11.36 -5.76 8.11
N ALA A 114 12.38 -5.22 8.79
CA ALA A 114 12.45 -5.24 10.24
C ALA A 114 11.27 -4.50 10.89
N ALA A 115 10.85 -3.37 10.33
CA ALA A 115 9.71 -2.59 10.81
C ALA A 115 8.36 -3.24 10.49
N SER A 116 8.22 -3.82 9.29
CA SER A 116 6.97 -4.38 8.78
C SER A 116 6.74 -5.85 9.11
N GLY A 117 7.73 -6.50 9.71
CA GLY A 117 7.71 -7.91 10.08
C GLY A 117 8.11 -8.83 8.94
N ALA A 118 8.35 -10.09 9.28
CA ALA A 118 8.77 -11.10 8.33
C ALA A 118 7.75 -11.30 7.19
N PRO A 119 8.20 -11.58 5.95
CA PRO A 119 7.31 -11.84 4.83
C PRO A 119 6.31 -12.96 5.16
N LYS A 120 5.01 -12.71 4.97
CA LYS A 120 3.97 -13.74 5.13
C LYS A 120 3.65 -14.33 3.77
N LYS A 121 3.85 -15.64 3.58
CA LYS A 121 3.68 -16.33 2.29
C LYS A 121 4.49 -15.68 1.15
N GLY A 122 5.70 -15.24 1.44
CA GLY A 122 6.55 -14.51 0.48
C GLY A 122 6.14 -13.05 0.24
N HIS A 123 5.02 -12.58 0.80
CA HIS A 123 4.60 -11.19 0.68
C HIS A 123 5.20 -10.30 1.77
N VAL A 124 5.84 -9.21 1.33
CA VAL A 124 6.27 -8.11 2.21
C VAL A 124 5.17 -7.07 2.25
N TYR A 125 4.93 -6.52 3.44
CA TYR A 125 3.91 -5.51 3.65
C TYR A 125 4.13 -4.32 2.70
N SER A 126 3.09 -3.95 1.95
CA SER A 126 3.10 -2.94 0.89
C SER A 126 3.91 -3.24 -0.39
N PHE A 127 4.70 -4.32 -0.45
CA PHE A 127 5.59 -4.63 -1.60
C PHE A 127 5.24 -5.92 -2.36
N GLY A 128 4.27 -6.71 -1.92
CA GLY A 128 3.90 -7.95 -2.61
C GLY A 128 5.01 -9.01 -2.51
N HIS A 129 5.13 -9.90 -3.51
CA HIS A 129 6.06 -11.04 -3.50
C HIS A 129 7.55 -10.68 -3.68
N SER A 130 7.87 -9.45 -4.07
CA SER A 130 9.25 -9.00 -4.27
C SER A 130 9.52 -7.69 -3.56
N ILE A 131 10.53 -7.67 -2.69
CA ILE A 131 11.25 -6.44 -2.32
C ILE A 131 12.30 -6.15 -3.38
N ASP A 132 11.93 -6.26 -4.65
CA ASP A 132 12.79 -5.68 -5.66
C ASP A 132 12.69 -4.17 -5.47
N THR A 133 13.66 -3.56 -4.80
CA THR A 133 13.68 -2.10 -4.62
C THR A 133 13.94 -1.38 -5.93
N SER A 134 14.32 -2.11 -6.99
CA SER A 134 14.55 -1.52 -8.31
C SER A 134 13.30 -0.79 -8.79
N TRP A 135 12.08 -1.32 -8.65
CA TRP A 135 10.87 -0.68 -9.18
C TRP A 135 10.43 0.55 -8.37
N VAL A 136 10.67 0.56 -7.05
CA VAL A 136 10.45 1.74 -6.19
C VAL A 136 11.50 2.83 -6.42
N LEU A 137 12.70 2.46 -6.87
CA LEU A 137 13.79 3.41 -7.18
C LEU A 137 13.81 3.85 -8.66
N SER A 138 13.29 3.04 -9.59
CA SER A 138 13.36 3.27 -11.05
C SER A 138 12.01 3.47 -11.74
N GLY A 139 10.89 3.47 -11.00
CA GLY A 139 9.57 3.76 -11.56
C GLY A 139 8.93 2.58 -12.31
N GLY A 140 9.37 1.35 -12.06
CA GLY A 140 8.78 0.15 -12.63
C GLY A 140 7.40 -0.17 -12.03
N SER A 141 6.46 -0.60 -12.86
CA SER A 141 5.12 -1.02 -12.45
C SER A 141 5.16 -2.40 -11.80
N SER A 142 4.65 -2.55 -10.57
CA SER A 142 4.30 -3.87 -10.04
C SER A 142 2.96 -4.30 -10.65
N SER A 143 3.06 -4.99 -11.79
CA SER A 143 1.97 -5.81 -12.31
C SER A 143 2.27 -7.25 -11.93
N ALA A 144 1.26 -7.91 -11.36
CA ALA A 144 1.22 -9.25 -10.80
C ALA A 144 2.14 -10.33 -11.39
N SER A 145 2.60 -11.24 -10.53
CA SER A 145 2.68 -12.67 -10.79
C SER A 145 2.29 -13.43 -9.51
#